data_AF-A0A811NVW7-F1
#
_entry.id   AF-A0A811NVW7-F1
#
_cell.length_a   1.000
_cell.length_b   1.000
_cell.length_c   1.000
_cell.angle_alpha   90.00
_cell.angle_beta   90.00
_cell.angle_gamma   90.00
#
_symmetry.space_group_name_H-M   'P 1'
#
loop_
_entity.id
_entity.type
_entity.pdbx_description
1 polymer ?
#
loop_
_entity_poly.entity_id
_entity_poly.type
_entity_poly.pdbx_seq_one_letter_code
_entity_poly.pdbx_strand_id
1 'polypeptide(L)'
;MSLVGMGGVGKTTLAKKVYNHPDVKRRFDCSSWVYVSNKMELRGVLREMARGLVRIPSAEANSLSEGQLQELLLSGLRGMRFLLVLDDVWEKGLWDVIKLVLPKNGRSRVLVTTRNVVVAESVIDARSDVHRLQPMTFENSYNLFCRKAFLADGVCPDDMTETAKDIVRKCVGRKKQTPNGRVLESIQKDLSNSEMGVNQALFLSYKDLPHPLKPCFLLLSVIPYDSEISRKKLVRLWIAEGFVKKKNNETLETTAEKYLMELINRSMIEASVVSSSGRVKACRIHYLLHDLAVSLSENGNFSVICHDKGASTSARRISLQTSHVQFHKEHKKKMRSVFMFSGSAPVGLKSNIVAKRFKLVRILDLENANVLKLPKEIGGLLHLRYLGLRGTQLKKLPRTLQRLYHLQTLDIRKTWISIIAFQIKCLRNLRNLEMKQDGKSIKALTGLSQLGELQVLTGLQASATVVHEIASLTKLQKLAVEDLNNEDAEKLCS
;
A
#
# COMPACT_ATOMS: atom_id res chain seq x y z
N MET A 1 -17.86 11.10 17.02
CA MET A 1 -17.83 11.06 15.54
C MET A 1 -16.39 11.17 15.11
N SER A 2 -15.99 10.42 14.08
CA SER A 2 -14.62 10.43 13.59
C SER A 2 -14.59 10.73 12.10
N LEU A 3 -13.73 11.66 11.66
CA LEU A 3 -13.40 11.92 10.26
C LEU A 3 -12.07 11.26 9.94
N VAL A 4 -12.05 10.37 8.95
CA VAL A 4 -10.82 9.66 8.55
C VAL A 4 -10.57 9.73 7.06
N GLY A 5 -9.30 9.77 6.68
CA GLY A 5 -8.84 9.77 5.29
C GLY A 5 -7.39 10.24 5.16
N MET A 6 -6.87 10.21 3.94
CA MET A 6 -5.50 10.56 3.59
C MET A 6 -5.10 11.99 4.04
N GLY A 7 -3.80 12.22 4.24
CA GLY A 7 -3.26 13.57 4.49
C GLY A 7 -3.66 14.55 3.37
N GLY A 8 -4.16 15.73 3.72
CA GLY A 8 -4.57 16.75 2.75
C GLY A 8 -5.98 16.59 2.14
N VAL A 9 -6.73 15.52 2.46
CA VAL A 9 -8.08 15.28 1.88
C VAL A 9 -9.18 16.27 2.35
N GLY A 10 -8.87 17.18 3.27
CA GLY A 10 -9.82 18.21 3.74
C GLY A 10 -10.58 17.89 5.03
N LYS A 11 -10.13 16.91 5.83
CA LYS A 11 -10.74 16.57 7.15
C LYS A 11 -10.88 17.79 8.07
N THR A 12 -9.77 18.49 8.30
CA THR A 12 -9.72 19.70 9.13
C THR A 12 -10.62 20.81 8.56
N THR A 13 -10.67 20.96 7.23
CA THR A 13 -11.54 21.94 6.57
C THR A 13 -13.02 21.63 6.80
N LEU A 14 -13.43 20.37 6.65
CA LEU A 14 -14.80 19.93 6.90
C LEU A 14 -15.17 20.12 8.38
N ALA A 15 -14.30 19.68 9.30
CA ALA A 15 -14.49 19.87 10.73
C ALA A 15 -14.60 21.35 11.11
N LYS A 16 -13.77 22.24 10.53
CA LYS A 16 -13.85 23.70 10.74
C LYS A 16 -15.17 24.28 10.26
N LYS A 17 -15.68 23.83 9.10
CA LYS A 17 -16.97 24.29 8.56
C LYS A 17 -18.13 23.91 9.48
N VAL A 18 -18.13 22.69 10.03
CA VAL A 18 -19.14 22.23 10.99
C VAL A 18 -19.01 22.98 12.32
N TYR A 19 -17.79 23.05 12.88
CA TYR A 19 -17.52 23.71 14.15
C TYR A 19 -17.91 25.20 14.16
N ASN A 20 -17.73 25.88 13.04
CA ASN A 20 -18.06 27.30 12.90
C ASN A 20 -19.50 27.58 12.47
N HIS A 21 -20.31 26.56 12.18
CA HIS A 21 -21.67 26.76 11.73
C HIS A 21 -22.54 27.38 12.84
N PRO A 22 -23.30 28.47 12.58
CA PRO A 22 -24.10 29.15 13.60
C PRO A 22 -25.06 28.20 14.33
N ASP A 23 -25.76 27.32 13.60
CA ASP A 23 -26.68 26.35 14.18
C ASP A 23 -26.02 25.30 15.06
N VAL A 24 -24.76 24.97 14.77
CA VAL A 24 -23.99 24.04 15.59
C VAL A 24 -23.55 24.75 16.87
N LYS A 25 -22.96 25.95 16.75
CA LYS A 25 -22.51 26.73 17.91
C LYS A 25 -23.64 27.01 18.91
N ARG A 26 -24.84 27.37 18.43
CA ARG A 26 -26.00 27.65 19.30
C ARG A 26 -26.49 26.45 20.12
N ARG A 27 -26.09 25.22 19.79
CA ARG A 27 -26.53 24.00 20.50
C ARG A 27 -25.65 23.64 21.69
N PHE A 28 -24.47 24.25 21.82
CA PHE A 28 -23.49 23.91 22.86
C PHE A 28 -23.18 25.15 23.71
N ASP A 29 -23.03 24.94 25.01
CA ASP A 29 -22.74 25.98 25.99
C ASP A 29 -21.25 26.39 25.94
N CYS A 30 -20.38 25.43 25.60
CA CYS A 30 -18.96 25.67 25.35
C CYS A 30 -18.43 24.79 24.20
N SER A 31 -17.32 25.21 23.61
CA SER A 31 -16.68 24.47 22.53
C SER A 31 -15.18 24.69 22.53
N SER A 32 -14.41 23.65 22.24
CA SER A 32 -12.95 23.74 22.13
C SER A 32 -12.44 23.00 20.91
N TRP A 33 -11.39 23.54 20.31
CA TRP A 33 -10.64 22.93 19.22
C TRP A 33 -9.21 22.70 19.68
N VAL A 34 -8.78 21.44 19.72
CA VAL A 34 -7.45 21.05 20.16
C VAL A 34 -6.72 20.37 19.01
N TYR A 35 -5.56 20.90 18.63
CA TYR A 35 -4.70 20.29 17.63
C TYR A 35 -3.74 19.29 18.29
N VAL A 36 -3.88 18.01 17.96
CA VAL A 36 -3.12 16.91 18.55
C VAL A 36 -1.90 16.63 17.67
N SER A 37 -0.83 17.40 17.89
CA SER A 37 0.46 17.11 17.25
C SER A 37 1.02 15.76 17.72
N ASN A 38 1.76 15.07 16.85
CA ASN A 38 2.45 13.81 17.20
C ASN A 38 3.53 13.96 18.29
N LYS A 39 3.88 15.19 18.67
CA LYS A 39 4.81 15.51 19.78
C LYS A 39 4.10 15.98 21.04
N MET A 40 2.77 16.14 21.00
CA MET A 40 2.04 16.74 22.11
C MET A 40 1.75 15.69 23.18
N GLU A 41 2.23 15.94 24.39
CA GLU A 41 1.96 15.10 25.55
C GLU A 41 0.52 15.28 26.06
N LEU A 42 0.02 14.29 26.80
CA LEU A 42 -1.33 14.27 27.37
C LEU A 42 -1.65 15.56 28.15
N ARG A 43 -0.74 16.01 29.03
CA ARG A 43 -0.86 17.29 29.74
C ARG A 43 -1.17 18.47 28.81
N GLY A 44 -0.52 18.53 27.65
CA GLY A 44 -0.75 19.58 26.66
C GLY A 44 -2.17 19.54 26.09
N VAL A 45 -2.69 18.34 25.82
CA VAL A 45 -4.06 18.13 25.33
C VAL A 45 -5.07 18.58 26.39
N LEU A 46 -4.92 18.11 27.63
CA LEU A 46 -5.82 18.45 28.74
C LEU A 46 -5.82 19.95 29.02
N ARG A 47 -4.66 20.60 28.90
CA ARG A 47 -4.52 22.05 29.07
C ARG A 47 -5.32 22.84 28.04
N GLU A 48 -5.19 22.51 26.77
CA GLU A 48 -5.94 23.20 25.71
C GLU A 48 -7.45 22.91 25.80
N MET A 49 -7.83 21.71 26.25
CA MET A 49 -9.21 21.40 26.58
C MET A 49 -9.73 22.31 27.70
N ALA A 50 -8.99 22.45 28.81
CA ALA A 50 -9.40 23.29 29.94
C ALA A 50 -9.54 24.76 29.55
N ARG A 51 -8.58 25.28 28.77
CA ARG A 51 -8.62 26.65 28.24
C ARG A 51 -9.83 26.91 27.35
N GLY A 52 -10.21 25.97 26.49
CA GLY A 52 -11.34 26.18 25.58
C GLY A 52 -12.71 25.87 26.19
N LEU A 53 -12.81 24.79 26.97
CA LEU A 53 -14.08 24.30 27.50
C LEU A 53 -14.48 24.95 28.82
N VAL A 54 -13.52 25.13 29.74
CA VAL A 54 -13.73 25.72 31.06
C VAL A 54 -13.37 27.21 31.08
N ARG A 55 -12.63 27.69 30.06
CA ARG A 55 -12.26 29.10 29.86
C ARG A 55 -11.33 29.67 30.93
N ILE A 56 -10.42 28.84 31.46
CA ILE A 56 -9.39 29.30 32.39
C ILE A 56 -8.25 30.06 31.68
N PRO A 57 -7.62 31.06 32.34
CA PRO A 57 -6.46 31.77 31.81
C PRO A 57 -5.27 30.86 31.49
N SER A 58 -4.48 31.25 30.50
CA SER A 58 -3.30 30.48 30.04
C SER A 58 -2.26 30.25 31.14
N ALA A 59 -2.04 31.25 32.00
CA ALA A 59 -1.06 31.18 33.08
C ALA A 59 -1.44 30.11 34.11
N GLU A 60 -2.72 30.07 34.48
CA GLU A 60 -3.28 29.05 35.38
C GLU A 60 -3.24 27.66 34.74
N ALA A 61 -3.66 27.54 33.47
CA ALA A 61 -3.62 26.25 32.78
C ALA A 61 -2.20 25.65 32.69
N ASN A 62 -1.18 26.51 32.58
CA ASN A 62 0.22 26.10 32.49
C ASN A 62 0.82 25.66 33.84
N SER A 63 0.29 26.12 34.98
CA SER A 63 0.79 25.74 36.31
C SER A 63 0.17 24.45 36.83
N LEU A 64 -1.01 24.07 36.35
CA LEU A 64 -1.71 22.86 36.80
C LEU A 64 -1.02 21.57 36.37
N SER A 65 -1.03 20.58 37.27
CA SER A 65 -0.62 19.20 36.98
C SER A 65 -1.64 18.48 36.11
N GLU A 66 -1.28 17.30 35.57
CA GLU A 66 -2.23 16.49 34.80
C GLU A 66 -3.48 16.16 35.62
N GLY A 67 -3.33 15.66 36.86
CA GLY A 67 -4.48 15.32 37.73
C GLY A 67 -5.38 16.52 38.02
N GLN A 68 -4.81 17.69 38.28
CA GLN A 68 -5.57 18.92 38.51
C GLN A 68 -6.36 19.36 37.26
N LEU A 69 -5.77 19.23 36.07
CA LEU A 69 -6.47 19.51 34.81
C LEU A 69 -7.65 18.54 34.58
N GLN A 70 -7.49 17.27 34.95
CA GLN A 70 -8.56 16.27 34.85
C GLN A 70 -9.73 16.60 35.78
N GLU A 71 -9.46 16.90 37.05
CA GLU A 71 -10.48 17.29 38.03
C GLU A 71 -11.22 18.57 37.62
N LEU A 72 -10.48 19.55 37.10
CA LEU A 72 -11.04 20.79 36.58
C LEU A 72 -11.98 20.55 35.40
N LEU A 73 -11.60 19.69 34.46
CA LEU A 73 -12.44 19.34 33.32
C LEU A 73 -13.71 18.59 33.76
N LEU A 74 -13.59 17.64 34.69
CA LEU A 74 -14.72 16.87 35.22
C LEU A 74 -15.73 17.75 35.96
N SER A 75 -15.25 18.62 36.84
CA SER A 75 -16.10 19.54 37.61
C SER A 75 -16.67 20.64 36.72
N GLY A 76 -15.84 21.29 35.89
CA GLY A 76 -16.23 22.41 35.05
C GLY A 76 -17.20 22.04 33.93
N LEU A 77 -17.17 20.81 33.42
CA LEU A 77 -18.09 20.36 32.36
C LEU A 77 -19.39 19.74 32.90
N ARG A 78 -19.54 19.61 34.23
CA ARG A 78 -20.71 18.99 34.83
C ARG A 78 -21.96 19.80 34.49
N GLY A 79 -22.94 19.15 33.86
CA GLY A 79 -24.18 19.78 33.42
C GLY A 79 -24.09 20.59 32.13
N MET A 80 -22.89 20.80 31.56
CA MET A 80 -22.71 21.57 30.33
C MET A 80 -22.83 20.71 29.06
N ARG A 81 -23.35 21.30 27.98
CA ARG A 81 -23.30 20.73 26.63
C ARG A 81 -22.07 21.28 25.94
N PHE A 82 -21.12 20.41 25.60
CA PHE A 82 -19.88 20.82 24.95
C PHE A 82 -19.70 20.21 23.58
N LEU A 83 -19.00 20.94 22.71
CA LEU A 83 -18.45 20.44 21.45
C LEU A 83 -16.93 20.46 21.53
N LEU A 84 -16.30 19.28 21.54
CA LEU A 84 -14.84 19.15 21.51
C LEU A 84 -14.40 18.63 20.14
N VAL A 85 -13.43 19.32 19.53
CA VAL A 85 -12.74 18.83 18.33
C VAL A 85 -11.31 18.46 18.69
N LEU A 86 -10.94 17.21 18.42
CA LEU A 86 -9.57 16.72 18.50
C LEU A 86 -9.05 16.53 17.07
N ASP A 87 -8.23 17.46 16.61
CA ASP A 87 -7.77 17.51 15.22
C ASP A 87 -6.40 16.83 15.05
N ASP A 88 -6.29 15.99 14.02
CA ASP A 88 -5.11 15.20 13.60
C ASP A 88 -4.59 14.21 14.66
N VAL A 89 -5.47 13.43 15.30
CA VAL A 89 -5.08 12.41 16.30
C VAL A 89 -4.29 11.25 15.67
N TRP A 90 -3.12 10.94 16.25
CA TRP A 90 -2.19 9.93 15.74
C TRP A 90 -2.31 8.56 16.42
N GLU A 91 -2.59 8.55 17.74
CA GLU A 91 -2.52 7.35 18.57
C GLU A 91 -3.87 6.93 19.13
N LYS A 92 -4.10 5.61 19.18
CA LYS A 92 -5.34 5.01 19.68
C LYS A 92 -5.58 5.31 21.17
N GLY A 93 -4.53 5.25 21.99
CA GLY A 93 -4.63 5.32 23.45
C GLY A 93 -5.07 6.69 23.98
N LEU A 94 -4.92 7.76 23.20
CA LEU A 94 -5.28 9.11 23.63
C LEU A 94 -6.77 9.22 23.99
N TRP A 95 -7.65 8.63 23.17
CA TRP A 95 -9.08 8.67 23.42
C TRP A 95 -9.50 7.92 24.69
N ASP A 96 -8.81 6.82 25.01
CA ASP A 96 -9.10 6.01 26.19
C ASP A 96 -8.90 6.79 27.49
N VAL A 97 -8.00 7.77 27.49
CA VAL A 97 -7.79 8.69 28.61
C VAL A 97 -8.75 9.87 28.56
N ILE A 98 -8.90 10.50 27.39
CA ILE A 98 -9.77 11.69 27.24
C ILE A 98 -11.22 11.38 27.62
N LYS A 99 -11.74 10.21 27.27
CA LYS A 99 -13.13 9.84 27.59
C LYS A 99 -13.41 9.75 29.10
N LEU A 100 -12.37 9.56 29.93
CA LEU A 100 -12.49 9.47 31.39
C LEU A 100 -12.65 10.84 32.04
N VAL A 101 -12.21 11.91 31.37
CA VAL A 101 -12.24 13.29 31.90
C VAL A 101 -13.41 14.10 31.35
N LEU A 102 -14.31 13.44 30.60
CA LEU A 102 -15.48 14.05 29.97
C LEU A 102 -16.77 13.49 30.59
N PRO A 103 -17.74 14.34 30.99
CA PRO A 103 -18.98 13.87 31.57
C PRO A 103 -19.87 13.19 30.51
N LYS A 104 -20.45 12.04 30.88
CA LYS A 104 -21.39 11.29 30.04
C LYS A 104 -22.80 11.84 30.17
N ASN A 105 -23.19 12.76 29.29
CA ASN A 105 -24.51 13.42 29.37
C ASN A 105 -25.36 13.28 28.09
N GLY A 106 -24.89 12.54 27.07
CA GLY A 106 -25.61 12.25 25.82
C GLY A 106 -25.90 13.47 24.91
N ARG A 107 -25.68 14.68 25.41
CA ARG A 107 -25.96 15.97 24.75
C ARG A 107 -24.68 16.62 24.20
N SER A 108 -23.52 16.30 24.77
CA SER A 108 -22.22 16.71 24.25
C SER A 108 -21.78 15.90 23.03
N ARG A 109 -20.85 16.45 22.25
CA ARG A 109 -20.29 15.78 21.07
C ARG A 109 -18.77 15.95 21.02
N VAL A 110 -18.09 14.88 20.65
CA VAL A 110 -16.67 14.89 20.31
C VAL A 110 -16.49 14.54 18.83
N LEU A 111 -15.73 15.38 18.13
CA LEU A 111 -15.32 15.19 16.74
C LEU A 111 -13.81 14.93 16.70
N VAL A 112 -13.41 13.76 16.21
CA VAL A 112 -12.01 13.40 16.03
C VAL A 112 -11.67 13.44 14.55
N THR A 113 -10.57 14.07 14.16
CA THR A 113 -10.02 13.91 12.81
C THR A 113 -8.72 13.08 12.89
N THR A 114 -8.53 12.14 11.98
CA THR A 114 -7.34 11.28 11.97
C THR A 114 -7.04 10.76 10.55
N ARG A 115 -5.81 10.29 10.34
CA ARG A 115 -5.40 9.58 9.12
C ARG A 115 -5.49 8.07 9.28
N ASN A 116 -5.68 7.60 10.51
CA ASN A 116 -5.67 6.19 10.87
C ASN A 116 -7.10 5.68 11.17
N VAL A 117 -7.57 4.73 10.37
CA VAL A 117 -8.90 4.11 10.52
C VAL A 117 -9.06 3.44 11.89
N VAL A 118 -8.00 2.83 12.43
CA VAL A 118 -8.04 2.18 13.75
C VAL A 118 -8.25 3.19 14.88
N VAL A 119 -7.68 4.39 14.75
CA VAL A 119 -7.92 5.50 15.70
C VAL A 119 -9.34 6.03 15.55
N ALA A 120 -9.84 6.14 14.32
CA ALA A 120 -11.21 6.58 14.10
C ALA A 120 -12.23 5.61 14.72
N GLU A 121 -11.97 4.30 14.60
CA GLU A 121 -12.80 3.21 15.11
C GLU A 121 -12.67 3.01 16.63
N SER A 122 -11.57 3.43 17.26
CA SER A 122 -11.43 3.33 18.72
C SER A 122 -12.28 4.34 19.49
N VAL A 123 -12.81 5.35 18.81
CA VAL A 123 -13.69 6.39 19.35
C VAL A 123 -15.16 5.95 19.31
N ILE A 124 -15.43 4.69 18.94
CA ILE A 124 -16.80 4.20 18.74
C ILE A 124 -17.49 3.86 20.07
N ASP A 125 -18.68 4.44 20.26
CA ASP A 125 -19.67 4.16 21.30
C ASP A 125 -21.06 3.99 20.63
N ALA A 126 -22.11 3.64 21.37
CA ALA A 126 -23.47 3.39 20.84
C ALA A 126 -24.12 4.52 20.00
N ARG A 127 -23.49 5.71 19.89
CA ARG A 127 -23.95 6.88 19.11
C ARG A 127 -22.85 7.49 18.23
N SER A 128 -21.82 6.73 17.88
CA SER A 128 -20.68 7.23 17.09
C SER A 128 -20.70 6.76 15.65
N ASP A 129 -20.44 7.66 14.72
CA ASP A 129 -20.20 7.34 13.32
C ASP A 129 -18.75 7.63 12.91
N VAL A 130 -18.18 6.77 12.07
CA VAL A 130 -16.91 6.98 11.38
C VAL A 130 -17.20 7.38 9.94
N HIS A 131 -16.93 8.64 9.61
CA HIS A 131 -17.08 9.17 8.27
C HIS A 131 -15.73 9.13 7.52
N ARG A 132 -15.65 8.24 6.52
CA ARG A 132 -14.47 8.10 5.65
C ARG A 132 -14.56 9.12 4.52
N LEU A 133 -13.77 10.20 4.60
CA LEU A 133 -13.71 11.21 3.55
C LEU A 133 -13.08 10.59 2.29
N GLN A 134 -13.82 10.68 1.19
CA GLN A 134 -13.34 10.28 -0.12
C GLN A 134 -12.74 11.49 -0.86
N PRO A 135 -11.78 11.27 -1.77
CA PRO A 135 -11.36 12.28 -2.72
C PRO A 135 -12.57 12.85 -3.50
N MET A 136 -12.49 14.13 -3.86
CA MET A 136 -13.53 14.77 -4.67
C MET A 136 -13.59 14.15 -6.07
N THR A 137 -14.77 14.16 -6.69
CA THR A 137 -14.90 13.78 -8.11
C THR A 137 -14.08 14.72 -8.99
N PHE A 138 -13.81 14.30 -10.23
CA PHE A 138 -13.08 15.13 -11.18
C PHE A 138 -13.79 16.46 -11.41
N GLU A 139 -15.11 16.44 -11.57
CA GLU A 139 -15.96 17.60 -11.84
C GLU A 139 -15.93 18.59 -10.67
N ASN A 140 -16.08 18.08 -9.45
CA ASN A 140 -16.04 18.91 -8.25
C ASN A 140 -14.64 19.49 -8.01
N SER A 141 -13.60 18.70 -8.27
CA SER A 141 -12.20 19.14 -8.18
C SER A 141 -11.88 20.20 -9.22
N TYR A 142 -12.40 20.06 -10.44
CA TYR A 142 -12.22 21.03 -11.51
C TYR A 142 -12.93 22.34 -11.21
N ASN A 143 -14.18 22.28 -10.72
CA ASN A 143 -14.91 23.48 -10.30
C ASN A 143 -14.18 24.20 -9.15
N LEU A 144 -13.72 23.45 -8.14
CA LEU A 144 -12.94 24.02 -7.03
C LEU A 144 -11.64 24.66 -7.52
N PHE A 145 -10.92 24.01 -8.44
CA PHE A 145 -9.72 24.57 -9.06
C PHE A 145 -10.03 25.89 -9.77
N CYS A 146 -11.06 25.92 -10.61
CA CYS A 146 -11.39 27.12 -11.38
C CYS A 146 -11.78 28.29 -10.47
N ARG A 147 -12.59 28.03 -9.43
CA ARG A 147 -12.94 29.02 -8.40
C ARG A 147 -11.76 29.57 -7.60
N LYS A 148 -10.66 28.83 -7.52
CA LYS A 148 -9.47 29.21 -6.73
C LYS A 148 -8.37 29.82 -7.58
N ALA A 149 -8.18 29.32 -8.79
CA ALA A 149 -7.14 29.75 -9.71
C ALA A 149 -7.54 30.99 -10.52
N PHE A 150 -8.83 31.18 -10.80
CA PHE A 150 -9.33 32.30 -11.61
C PHE A 150 -10.17 33.24 -10.76
N LEU A 151 -9.77 34.51 -10.71
CA LEU A 151 -10.37 35.55 -9.86
C LEU A 151 -11.70 36.10 -10.42
N ALA A 152 -11.97 35.92 -11.72
CA ALA A 152 -13.22 36.32 -12.37
C ALA A 152 -14.20 35.13 -12.43
N ASP A 153 -15.29 35.22 -11.67
CA ASP A 153 -16.44 34.29 -11.61
C ASP A 153 -16.15 32.78 -11.39
N GLY A 154 -14.88 32.41 -11.20
CA GLY A 154 -14.43 31.03 -11.11
C GLY A 154 -14.54 30.26 -12.42
N VAL A 155 -14.57 30.95 -13.57
CA VAL A 155 -14.63 30.35 -14.91
C VAL A 155 -13.22 30.24 -15.48
N CYS A 156 -12.87 29.06 -16.00
CA CYS A 156 -11.60 28.85 -16.68
C CYS A 156 -11.67 29.40 -18.11
N PRO A 157 -10.72 30.25 -18.55
CA PRO A 157 -10.61 30.66 -19.94
C PRO A 157 -10.52 29.46 -20.90
N ASP A 158 -11.11 29.58 -22.10
CA ASP A 158 -11.21 28.48 -23.07
C ASP A 158 -9.82 27.97 -23.51
N ASP A 159 -8.85 28.88 -23.66
CA ASP A 159 -7.46 28.59 -24.02
C ASP A 159 -6.69 27.84 -22.93
N MET A 160 -7.08 27.98 -21.66
CA MET A 160 -6.47 27.29 -20.51
C MET A 160 -7.23 26.05 -20.05
N THR A 161 -8.39 25.75 -20.65
CA THR A 161 -9.30 24.70 -20.18
C THR A 161 -8.64 23.32 -20.14
N GLU A 162 -7.94 22.90 -21.21
CA GLU A 162 -7.28 21.58 -21.21
C GLU A 162 -6.10 21.52 -20.25
N THR A 163 -5.33 22.60 -20.10
CA THR A 163 -4.24 22.69 -19.10
C THR A 163 -4.78 22.58 -17.68
N ALA A 164 -5.86 23.31 -17.36
CA ALA A 164 -6.52 23.25 -16.06
C ALA A 164 -7.08 21.86 -15.77
N LYS A 165 -7.75 21.23 -16.75
CA LYS A 165 -8.22 19.85 -16.62
C LYS A 165 -7.06 18.87 -16.42
N ASP A 166 -5.93 19.05 -17.09
CA ASP A 166 -4.74 18.20 -16.93
C ASP A 166 -4.11 18.31 -15.54
N ILE A 167 -4.03 19.53 -14.99
CA ILE A 167 -3.59 19.76 -13.61
C ILE A 167 -4.53 19.03 -12.64
N VAL A 168 -5.85 19.19 -12.80
CA VAL A 168 -6.84 18.55 -11.92
C VAL A 168 -6.84 17.04 -12.06
N ARG A 169 -6.72 16.51 -13.28
CA ARG A 169 -6.57 15.08 -13.59
C ARG A 169 -5.41 14.49 -12.79
N LYS A 170 -4.24 15.16 -12.80
CA LYS A 170 -3.12 14.78 -11.94
C LYS A 170 -3.51 14.86 -10.46
N CYS A 171 -4.15 15.95 -10.03
CA CYS A 171 -4.55 16.17 -8.63
C CYS A 171 -5.55 15.15 -8.05
N VAL A 172 -6.28 14.44 -8.92
CA VAL A 172 -7.28 13.42 -8.56
C VAL A 172 -6.77 12.00 -8.89
N GLY A 173 -5.55 11.87 -9.40
CA GLY A 173 -4.91 10.57 -9.68
C GLY A 173 -5.33 9.89 -10.98
N ARG A 174 -5.84 10.63 -11.96
CA ARG A 174 -6.18 10.13 -13.29
C ARG A 174 -5.19 10.71 -14.31
N LYS A 175 -4.19 9.99 -14.85
CA LYS A 175 -3.47 10.53 -16.04
C LYS A 175 -4.15 10.06 -17.33
N LYS A 176 -4.28 10.99 -18.29
CA LYS A 176 -4.04 10.68 -19.71
C LYS A 176 -2.60 11.11 -20.02
N GLN A 177 -1.94 10.39 -20.94
CA GLN A 177 -0.65 10.81 -21.49
C GLN A 177 -0.89 12.11 -22.28
N THR A 178 -0.35 13.24 -21.83
CA THR A 178 -0.38 14.50 -22.61
C THR A 178 1.03 15.00 -22.92
N PRO A 179 1.24 15.70 -24.06
CA PRO A 179 2.57 15.97 -24.64
C PRO A 179 3.31 17.17 -24.04
N ASN A 180 2.65 18.00 -23.22
CA ASN A 180 3.22 19.26 -22.73
C ASN A 180 3.77 19.14 -21.30
N GLY A 181 4.93 18.48 -21.16
CA GLY A 181 5.59 18.25 -19.87
C GLY A 181 6.14 19.49 -19.15
N ARG A 182 6.50 20.56 -19.89
CA ARG A 182 7.29 21.68 -19.35
C ARG A 182 6.55 22.60 -18.37
N VAL A 183 5.29 22.95 -18.63
CA VAL A 183 4.49 23.83 -17.73
C VAL A 183 4.14 23.11 -16.42
N LEU A 184 3.98 21.78 -16.51
CA LEU A 184 3.65 20.92 -15.38
C LEU A 184 4.83 20.69 -14.42
N GLU A 185 6.07 20.66 -14.93
CA GLU A 185 7.28 20.56 -14.12
C GLU A 185 7.47 21.81 -13.24
N SER A 186 7.18 23.00 -13.77
CA SER A 186 7.23 24.26 -13.01
C SER A 186 6.22 24.30 -11.87
N ILE A 187 4.97 23.89 -12.13
CA ILE A 187 3.90 23.85 -11.10
C ILE A 187 4.19 22.78 -10.05
N GLN A 188 4.76 21.63 -10.43
CA GLN A 188 5.18 20.61 -9.46
C GLN A 188 6.27 21.13 -8.52
N LYS A 189 7.23 21.90 -9.06
CA LYS A 189 8.31 22.53 -8.28
C LYS A 189 7.74 23.53 -7.28
N ASP A 190 6.74 24.31 -7.67
CA ASP A 190 6.11 25.30 -6.78
C ASP A 190 5.19 24.66 -5.73
N LEU A 191 4.45 23.60 -6.07
CA LEU A 191 3.68 22.80 -5.12
C LEU A 191 4.57 22.12 -4.07
N SER A 192 5.80 21.75 -4.45
CA SER A 192 6.80 21.18 -3.53
C SER A 192 7.50 22.21 -2.63
N ASN A 193 7.51 23.49 -3.02
CA ASN A 193 8.19 24.57 -2.29
C ASN A 193 7.30 25.26 -1.24
N SER A 194 6.01 24.93 -1.15
CA SER A 194 5.13 25.50 -0.12
C SER A 194 5.37 24.84 1.25
N GLU A 195 5.81 25.63 2.23
CA GLU A 195 6.15 25.19 3.60
C GLU A 195 4.99 24.52 4.38
N MET A 196 3.75 24.58 3.85
CA MET A 196 2.55 23.94 4.41
C MET A 196 1.73 23.14 3.36
N GLY A 197 2.39 22.60 2.32
CA GLY A 197 1.73 21.87 1.23
C GLY A 197 1.26 20.45 1.58
N VAL A 198 0.39 19.89 0.73
CA VAL A 198 -0.08 18.49 0.82
C VAL A 198 1.10 17.51 0.88
N ASN A 199 2.18 17.77 0.15
CA ASN A 199 3.40 16.96 0.16
C ASN A 199 4.04 16.86 1.55
N GLN A 200 4.05 17.94 2.33
CA GLN A 200 4.57 17.93 3.69
C GLN A 200 3.68 17.05 4.59
N ALA A 201 2.36 17.15 4.46
CA ALA A 201 1.44 16.29 5.21
C ALA A 201 1.65 14.79 4.88
N LEU A 202 1.84 14.45 3.60
CA LEU A 202 2.13 13.08 3.17
C LEU A 202 3.50 12.61 3.66
N PHE A 203 4.51 13.46 3.59
CA PHE A 203 5.85 13.15 4.09
C PHE A 203 5.87 12.92 5.61
N LEU A 204 5.12 13.71 6.38
CA LEU A 204 4.93 13.46 7.82
C LEU A 204 4.26 12.11 8.07
N SER A 205 3.27 11.73 7.26
CA SER A 205 2.62 10.41 7.33
C SER A 205 3.61 9.28 7.05
N TYR A 206 4.53 9.46 6.10
CA TYR A 206 5.63 8.52 5.83
C TYR A 206 6.65 8.47 6.98
N LYS A 207 7.04 9.62 7.53
CA LYS A 207 8.00 9.69 8.64
C LYS A 207 7.52 8.92 9.86
N ASP A 208 6.22 9.01 10.15
CA ASP A 208 5.53 8.33 11.25
C ASP A 208 5.35 6.82 11.05
N LEU A 209 5.56 6.29 9.83
CA LEU A 209 5.49 4.85 9.61
C LEU A 209 6.51 4.11 10.48
N PRO A 210 6.13 2.97 11.09
CA PRO A 210 7.10 2.11 11.76
C PRO A 210 8.23 1.71 10.80
N HIS A 211 9.46 1.64 11.30
CA HIS A 211 10.65 1.41 10.48
C HIS A 211 10.53 0.22 9.48
N PRO A 212 9.94 -0.94 9.83
CA PRO A 212 9.78 -2.05 8.88
C PRO A 212 8.83 -1.77 7.70
N LEU A 213 7.90 -0.81 7.85
CA LEU A 213 6.91 -0.48 6.83
C LEU A 213 7.44 0.51 5.79
N LYS A 214 8.42 1.35 6.15
CA LYS A 214 9.05 2.31 5.22
C LYS A 214 9.55 1.66 3.92
N PRO A 215 10.38 0.59 3.93
CA PRO A 215 10.78 -0.07 2.70
C PRO A 215 9.62 -0.77 1.97
N CYS A 216 8.58 -1.20 2.69
CA CYS A 216 7.39 -1.79 2.10
C CYS A 216 6.60 -0.76 1.27
N PHE A 217 6.43 0.46 1.82
CA PHE A 217 5.84 1.60 1.12
C PHE A 217 6.71 2.05 -0.06
N LEU A 218 8.02 2.22 0.13
CA LEU A 218 8.93 2.65 -0.94
C LEU A 218 8.96 1.66 -2.12
N LEU A 219 8.74 0.36 -1.89
CA LEU A 219 8.66 -0.61 -2.99
C LEU A 219 7.52 -0.30 -3.96
N LEU A 220 6.45 0.36 -3.51
CA LEU A 220 5.31 0.71 -4.37
C LEU A 220 5.70 1.71 -5.48
N SER A 221 6.80 2.45 -5.30
CA SER A 221 7.34 3.34 -6.35
C SER A 221 7.66 2.59 -7.65
N VAL A 222 8.01 1.30 -7.57
CA VAL A 222 8.35 0.51 -8.76
C VAL A 222 7.11 0.11 -9.55
N ILE A 223 5.93 0.15 -8.96
CA ILE A 223 4.67 -0.24 -9.61
C ILE A 223 4.14 0.97 -10.38
N PRO A 224 3.64 0.84 -11.61
CA PRO A 224 2.98 1.97 -12.28
C PRO A 224 1.79 2.48 -11.46
N TYR A 225 1.64 3.79 -11.33
CA TYR A 225 0.72 4.42 -10.37
C TYR A 225 -0.76 4.05 -10.59
N ASP A 226 -1.17 3.75 -11.82
CA ASP A 226 -2.54 3.37 -12.21
C ASP A 226 -2.85 1.88 -11.98
N SER A 227 -1.80 1.08 -11.74
CA SER A 227 -1.90 -0.35 -11.65
C SER A 227 -2.47 -0.81 -10.30
N GLU A 228 -3.36 -1.80 -10.37
CA GLU A 228 -3.78 -2.53 -9.19
C GLU A 228 -2.82 -3.67 -8.89
N ILE A 229 -2.43 -3.82 -7.63
CA ILE A 229 -1.63 -4.94 -7.18
C ILE A 229 -2.44 -5.86 -6.29
N SER A 230 -2.45 -7.15 -6.61
CA SER A 230 -3.10 -8.13 -5.75
C SER A 230 -2.42 -8.19 -4.38
N ARG A 231 -3.24 -8.33 -3.33
CA ARG A 231 -2.79 -8.41 -1.94
C ARG A 231 -1.69 -9.47 -1.75
N LYS A 232 -1.91 -10.66 -2.30
CA LYS A 232 -0.99 -11.80 -2.23
C LYS A 232 0.35 -11.52 -2.91
N LYS A 233 0.33 -10.86 -4.07
CA LYS A 233 1.56 -10.48 -4.77
C LYS A 233 2.39 -9.53 -3.93
N LEU A 234 1.78 -8.46 -3.42
CA LEU A 234 2.49 -7.45 -2.63
C LEU A 234 3.16 -8.05 -1.38
N VAL A 235 2.43 -8.89 -0.63
CA VAL A 235 2.96 -9.63 0.52
C VAL A 235 4.19 -10.48 0.14
N ARG A 236 4.09 -11.25 -0.95
CA ARG A 236 5.20 -12.10 -1.42
C ARG A 236 6.41 -11.30 -1.87
N LEU A 237 6.20 -10.14 -2.49
CA LEU A 237 7.30 -9.25 -2.87
C LEU A 237 8.05 -8.74 -1.63
N TRP A 238 7.35 -8.31 -0.58
CA TRP A 238 8.01 -7.86 0.66
C TRP A 238 8.77 -8.98 1.37
N ILE A 239 8.24 -10.20 1.36
CA ILE A 239 8.93 -11.38 1.90
C ILE A 239 10.19 -11.69 1.07
N ALA A 240 10.08 -11.69 -0.26
CA ALA A 240 11.19 -11.98 -1.16
C ALA A 240 12.31 -10.92 -1.10
N GLU A 241 11.96 -9.64 -0.89
CA GLU A 241 12.93 -8.58 -0.58
C GLU A 241 13.64 -8.82 0.75
N GLY A 242 12.96 -9.46 1.71
CA GLY A 242 13.41 -9.63 3.09
C GLY A 242 13.10 -8.41 3.97
N PHE A 243 12.05 -7.64 3.65
CA PHE A 243 11.57 -6.55 4.50
C PHE A 243 10.83 -7.06 5.74
N VAL A 244 10.27 -8.26 5.62
CA VAL A 244 9.53 -8.91 6.68
C VAL A 244 10.49 -9.81 7.45
N LYS A 245 10.60 -9.56 8.76
CA LYS A 245 11.35 -10.41 9.68
C LYS A 245 10.37 -11.24 10.48
N LYS A 246 10.72 -12.51 10.71
CA LYS A 246 9.94 -13.39 11.58
C LYS A 246 10.01 -12.84 13.01
N LYS A 247 8.85 -12.59 13.62
CA LYS A 247 8.73 -12.23 15.04
C LYS A 247 7.99 -13.36 15.75
N ASN A 248 8.50 -13.82 16.89
CA ASN A 248 7.85 -14.82 17.74
C ASN A 248 7.49 -16.12 16.96
N ASN A 249 6.37 -16.75 17.32
CA ASN A 249 5.78 -17.92 16.66
C ASN A 249 4.99 -17.60 15.38
N GLU A 250 5.07 -16.37 14.83
CA GLU A 250 4.31 -16.00 13.62
C GLU A 250 5.03 -16.39 12.33
N THR A 251 4.25 -16.65 11.28
CA THR A 251 4.77 -16.86 9.92
C THR A 251 5.13 -15.51 9.27
N LEU A 252 6.01 -15.54 8.27
CA LEU A 252 6.36 -14.33 7.51
C LEU A 252 5.14 -13.76 6.79
N GLU A 253 4.25 -14.62 6.32
CA GLU A 253 3.01 -14.26 5.63
C GLU A 253 2.05 -13.52 6.57
N THR A 254 1.86 -13.99 7.80
CA THR A 254 1.03 -13.30 8.80
C THR A 254 1.61 -11.93 9.15
N THR A 255 2.93 -11.83 9.39
CA THR A 255 3.56 -10.54 9.67
C THR A 255 3.47 -9.57 8.49
N ALA A 256 3.63 -10.06 7.26
CA ALA A 256 3.51 -9.26 6.05
C ALA A 256 2.08 -8.75 5.80
N GLU A 257 1.07 -9.59 6.05
CA GLU A 257 -0.34 -9.19 5.95
C GLU A 257 -0.66 -8.09 7.00
N LYS A 258 -0.10 -8.17 8.22
CA LYS A 258 -0.23 -7.08 9.21
C LYS A 258 0.40 -5.78 8.71
N TYR A 259 1.56 -5.83 8.06
CA TYR A 259 2.19 -4.63 7.49
C TYR A 259 1.31 -3.99 6.41
N LEU A 260 0.66 -4.81 5.58
CA LEU A 260 -0.26 -4.31 4.55
C LEU A 260 -1.48 -3.64 5.17
N MET A 261 -2.13 -4.31 6.13
CA MET A 261 -3.30 -3.75 6.80
C MET A 261 -2.96 -2.46 7.52
N GLU A 262 -1.79 -2.34 8.14
CA GLU A 262 -1.34 -1.10 8.78
C GLU A 262 -1.13 0.04 7.76
N LEU A 263 -0.57 -0.24 6.58
CA LEU A 263 -0.46 0.76 5.51
C LEU A 263 -1.85 1.20 4.99
N ILE A 264 -2.80 0.27 4.88
CA ILE A 264 -4.19 0.58 4.49
C ILE A 264 -4.88 1.42 5.57
N ASN A 265 -4.76 1.02 6.84
CA ASN A 265 -5.37 1.71 7.97
C ASN A 265 -4.85 3.13 8.12
N ARG A 266 -3.57 3.37 7.81
CA ARG A 266 -2.94 4.70 7.79
C ARG A 266 -3.24 5.51 6.52
N SER A 267 -4.11 5.00 5.64
CA SER A 267 -4.43 5.63 4.35
C SER A 267 -3.19 5.88 3.46
N MET A 268 -2.16 5.03 3.57
CA MET A 268 -0.94 5.08 2.74
C MET A 268 -1.09 4.23 1.46
N ILE A 269 -2.05 3.31 1.45
CA ILE A 269 -2.46 2.49 0.31
C ILE A 269 -3.98 2.35 0.38
N GLU A 270 -4.65 2.35 -0.77
CA GLU A 270 -6.09 2.16 -0.87
C GLU A 270 -6.43 0.70 -1.18
N ALA A 271 -7.46 0.17 -0.53
CA ALA A 271 -8.02 -1.12 -0.90
C ALA A 271 -8.92 -0.93 -2.14
N SER A 272 -8.47 -1.40 -3.31
CA SER A 272 -9.21 -1.21 -4.57
C SER A 272 -10.31 -2.25 -4.77
N VAL A 273 -10.06 -3.49 -4.33
CA VAL A 273 -11.02 -4.60 -4.45
C VAL A 273 -11.16 -5.28 -3.12
N VAL A 274 -12.39 -5.38 -2.64
CA VAL A 274 -12.76 -6.05 -1.38
C VAL A 274 -13.80 -7.12 -1.70
N SER A 275 -13.65 -8.34 -1.16
CA SER A 275 -14.69 -9.36 -1.34
C SER A 275 -15.93 -9.07 -0.53
N SER A 276 -17.03 -9.77 -0.84
CA SER A 276 -18.27 -9.76 -0.04
C SER A 276 -18.02 -9.98 1.46
N SER A 277 -17.02 -10.81 1.81
CA SER A 277 -16.59 -11.05 3.18
C SER A 277 -15.77 -9.92 3.83
N GLY A 278 -15.65 -8.74 3.20
CA GLY A 278 -14.81 -7.63 3.68
C GLY A 278 -13.30 -7.83 3.51
N ARG A 279 -12.84 -8.92 2.88
CA ARG A 279 -11.40 -9.22 2.75
C ARG A 279 -10.80 -8.51 1.54
N VAL A 280 -9.74 -7.73 1.77
CA VAL A 280 -8.98 -7.04 0.70
C VAL A 280 -8.40 -8.07 -0.29
N LYS A 281 -8.63 -7.87 -1.58
CA LYS A 281 -8.13 -8.71 -2.69
C LYS A 281 -7.05 -8.00 -3.49
N ALA A 282 -7.21 -6.71 -3.72
CA ALA A 282 -6.24 -5.86 -4.42
C ALA A 282 -6.15 -4.48 -3.78
N CYS A 283 -5.02 -3.82 -4.03
CA CYS A 283 -4.71 -2.50 -3.52
C CYS A 283 -4.24 -1.60 -4.66
N ARG A 284 -4.40 -0.29 -4.50
CA ARG A 284 -3.84 0.76 -5.36
C ARG A 284 -3.17 1.81 -4.49
N ILE A 285 -2.11 2.45 -4.99
CA ILE A 285 -1.49 3.60 -4.32
C ILE A 285 -2.03 4.89 -4.95
N HIS A 286 -2.45 5.83 -4.12
CA HIS A 286 -2.88 7.14 -4.60
C HIS A 286 -1.71 7.88 -5.25
N TYR A 287 -1.96 8.65 -6.32
CA TYR A 287 -0.89 9.22 -7.14
C TYR A 287 0.09 10.11 -6.34
N LEU A 288 -0.37 10.92 -5.38
CA LEU A 288 0.54 11.74 -4.54
C LEU A 288 1.45 10.89 -3.67
N LEU A 289 0.93 9.78 -3.14
CA LEU A 289 1.71 8.86 -2.33
C LEU A 289 2.70 8.08 -3.20
N HIS A 290 2.32 7.76 -4.43
CA HIS A 290 3.22 7.19 -5.43
C HIS A 290 4.35 8.17 -5.78
N ASP A 291 4.02 9.42 -6.08
CA ASP A 291 4.98 10.49 -6.38
C ASP A 291 5.94 10.72 -5.21
N LEU A 292 5.42 10.77 -3.98
CA LEU A 292 6.23 10.81 -2.76
C LEU A 292 7.14 9.57 -2.65
N ALA A 293 6.63 8.37 -2.89
CA ALA A 293 7.42 7.15 -2.84
C ALA A 293 8.53 7.12 -3.90
N VAL A 294 8.27 7.63 -5.10
CA VAL A 294 9.27 7.78 -6.18
C VAL A 294 10.34 8.78 -5.76
N SER A 295 9.96 9.99 -5.35
CA SER A 295 10.88 11.04 -4.90
C SER A 295 11.79 10.56 -3.75
N LEU A 296 11.21 9.93 -2.72
CA LEU A 296 11.98 9.37 -1.61
C LEU A 296 12.90 8.23 -2.05
N SER A 297 12.48 7.44 -3.04
CA SER A 297 13.28 6.33 -3.54
C SER A 297 14.47 6.77 -4.37
N GLU A 298 14.29 7.78 -5.22
CA GLU A 298 15.38 8.36 -6.03
C GLU A 298 16.42 9.04 -5.14
N ASN A 299 15.98 9.89 -4.20
CA ASN A 299 16.86 10.55 -3.23
C ASN A 299 17.62 9.53 -2.35
N GLY A 300 16.99 8.41 -2.01
CA GLY A 300 17.57 7.35 -1.19
C GLY A 300 18.31 6.26 -1.96
N ASN A 301 18.43 6.34 -3.28
CA ASN A 301 18.91 5.25 -4.15
C ASN A 301 18.23 3.88 -3.88
N PHE A 302 16.96 3.90 -3.48
CA PHE A 302 16.20 2.72 -3.09
C PHE A 302 15.70 1.94 -4.31
N SER A 303 15.12 2.66 -5.28
CA SER A 303 14.63 2.17 -6.56
C SER A 303 14.80 3.25 -7.64
N VAL A 304 14.72 2.85 -8.91
CA VAL A 304 14.66 3.76 -10.05
C VAL A 304 13.63 3.26 -11.06
N ILE A 305 12.91 4.19 -11.69
CA ILE A 305 12.05 3.89 -12.83
C ILE A 305 12.84 4.24 -14.09
N CYS A 306 13.00 3.28 -14.99
CA CYS A 306 13.70 3.48 -16.25
C CYS A 306 12.70 3.71 -17.37
N HIS A 307 12.72 4.93 -17.92
CA HIS A 307 11.88 5.36 -19.04
C HIS A 307 12.59 5.39 -20.39
N ASP A 308 13.93 5.33 -20.45
CA ASP A 308 14.68 5.24 -21.71
C ASP A 308 16.12 4.73 -21.55
N LYS A 309 16.78 4.45 -22.69
CA LYS A 309 18.17 3.96 -22.78
C LYS A 309 19.15 4.98 -22.18
N GLY A 310 19.59 4.79 -20.93
CA GLY A 310 20.78 5.52 -20.47
C GLY A 310 21.04 5.59 -18.98
N ALA A 311 20.09 5.27 -18.10
CA ALA A 311 20.27 5.52 -16.68
C ALA A 311 21.33 4.57 -16.05
N SER A 312 22.55 5.07 -15.86
CA SER A 312 23.55 4.42 -14.98
C SER A 312 23.08 4.60 -13.54
N THR A 313 22.62 3.51 -12.91
CA THR A 313 22.04 3.58 -11.56
C THR A 313 22.83 2.74 -10.54
N SER A 314 22.92 3.29 -9.32
CA SER A 314 23.38 2.56 -8.14
C SER A 314 22.24 1.86 -7.38
N ALA A 315 20.99 2.10 -7.81
CA ALA A 315 19.79 1.60 -7.16
C ALA A 315 19.75 0.07 -7.16
N ARG A 316 19.18 -0.48 -6.09
CA ARG A 316 19.05 -1.93 -5.92
C ARG A 316 17.80 -2.49 -6.59
N ARG A 317 16.85 -1.65 -6.98
CA ARG A 317 15.56 -2.05 -7.55
C ARG A 317 15.27 -1.26 -8.79
N ILE A 318 14.85 -1.94 -9.84
CA ILE A 318 14.62 -1.32 -11.13
C ILE A 318 13.19 -1.64 -11.56
N SER A 319 12.45 -0.61 -11.94
CA SER A 319 11.19 -0.73 -12.67
C SER A 319 11.42 -0.38 -14.14
N LEU A 320 11.06 -1.31 -15.01
CA LEU A 320 11.18 -1.18 -16.46
C LEU A 320 9.78 -0.96 -17.03
N GLN A 321 9.46 0.29 -17.40
CA GLN A 321 8.11 0.68 -17.85
C GLN A 321 8.09 1.03 -19.35
N THR A 322 8.98 0.43 -20.15
CA THR A 322 9.14 0.75 -21.58
C THR A 322 9.29 -0.50 -22.43
N SER A 323 9.05 -0.37 -23.74
CA SER A 323 9.22 -1.45 -24.72
C SER A 323 10.68 -1.76 -25.08
N HIS A 324 11.62 -0.86 -24.77
CA HIS A 324 13.02 -0.97 -25.20
C HIS A 324 13.99 -0.72 -24.06
N VAL A 325 14.35 -1.80 -23.35
CA VAL A 325 15.31 -1.70 -22.24
C VAL A 325 16.68 -2.21 -22.69
N GLN A 326 17.70 -1.37 -22.54
CA GLN A 326 19.10 -1.80 -22.62
C GLN A 326 19.75 -1.65 -21.25
N PHE A 327 20.22 -2.77 -20.69
CA PHE A 327 21.02 -2.75 -19.47
C PHE A 327 22.46 -2.27 -19.80
N HIS A 328 22.73 -0.97 -19.61
CA HIS A 328 24.05 -0.37 -19.89
C HIS A 328 25.19 -1.00 -19.06
N LYS A 329 26.43 -0.88 -19.56
CA LYS A 329 27.68 -1.46 -18.97
C LYS A 329 27.88 -1.14 -17.48
N GLU A 330 27.37 -0.01 -17.00
CA GLU A 330 27.64 0.51 -15.66
C GLU A 330 26.68 0.12 -14.54
N HIS A 331 25.53 -0.53 -14.84
CA HIS A 331 24.62 -0.98 -13.77
C HIS A 331 25.36 -1.94 -12.84
N LYS A 332 25.67 -1.46 -11.63
CA LYS A 332 26.59 -2.09 -10.67
C LYS A 332 26.06 -3.45 -10.20
N LYS A 333 26.97 -4.29 -9.72
CA LYS A 333 26.80 -5.67 -9.22
C LYS A 333 25.82 -5.85 -8.03
N LYS A 334 24.98 -4.86 -7.69
CA LYS A 334 24.17 -4.80 -6.45
C LYS A 334 22.65 -4.85 -6.66
N MET A 335 22.16 -5.08 -7.88
CA MET A 335 20.73 -5.22 -8.16
C MET A 335 20.12 -6.40 -7.40
N ARG A 336 18.96 -6.15 -6.79
CA ARG A 336 18.18 -7.11 -6.00
C ARG A 336 16.81 -7.38 -6.60
N SER A 337 16.22 -6.44 -7.31
CA SER A 337 14.87 -6.62 -7.85
C SER A 337 14.71 -5.96 -9.20
N VAL A 338 14.07 -6.70 -10.11
CA VAL A 338 13.77 -6.26 -11.46
C VAL A 338 12.29 -6.50 -11.71
N PHE A 339 11.58 -5.42 -11.99
CA PHE A 339 10.17 -5.43 -12.35
C PHE A 339 10.03 -4.95 -13.78
N MET A 340 9.21 -5.63 -14.57
CA MET A 340 8.96 -5.28 -15.95
C MET A 340 7.46 -5.12 -16.19
N PHE A 341 7.09 -3.95 -16.69
CA PHE A 341 5.73 -3.56 -17.03
C PHE A 341 5.63 -3.19 -18.53
N SER A 342 6.47 -3.80 -19.38
CA SER A 342 6.60 -3.46 -20.79
C SER A 342 5.36 -3.87 -21.60
N GLY A 343 5.01 -3.07 -22.62
CA GLY A 343 3.91 -3.31 -23.56
C GLY A 343 4.13 -4.47 -24.55
N SER A 344 3.40 -4.45 -25.66
CA SER A 344 3.26 -5.54 -26.65
C SER A 344 4.55 -6.02 -27.32
N ALA A 345 5.65 -5.28 -27.25
CA ALA A 345 6.90 -5.62 -27.91
C ALA A 345 7.58 -6.85 -27.26
N PRO A 346 8.08 -7.83 -28.05
CA PRO A 346 8.79 -8.98 -27.51
C PRO A 346 10.01 -8.59 -26.67
N VAL A 347 10.10 -9.12 -25.46
CA VAL A 347 11.24 -8.95 -24.57
C VAL A 347 12.14 -10.17 -24.64
N GLY A 348 13.29 -10.00 -25.31
CA GLY A 348 14.38 -10.97 -25.26
C GLY A 348 15.22 -10.80 -24.00
N LEU A 349 15.01 -11.63 -22.98
CA LEU A 349 15.90 -11.68 -21.81
C LEU A 349 17.25 -12.30 -22.22
N LYS A 350 18.23 -11.48 -22.62
CA LYS A 350 19.51 -11.99 -23.15
C LYS A 350 20.32 -12.71 -22.07
N SER A 351 20.83 -13.90 -22.39
CA SER A 351 21.64 -14.75 -21.50
C SER A 351 22.81 -14.00 -20.83
N ASN A 352 23.51 -13.15 -21.56
CA ASN A 352 24.65 -12.38 -21.05
C ASN A 352 24.25 -11.38 -19.97
N ILE A 353 23.07 -10.76 -20.07
CA ILE A 353 22.55 -9.81 -19.08
C ILE A 353 22.22 -10.57 -17.80
N VAL A 354 21.47 -11.67 -17.91
CA VAL A 354 21.08 -12.50 -16.77
C VAL A 354 22.32 -13.01 -16.03
N ALA A 355 23.26 -13.63 -16.74
CA ALA A 355 24.45 -14.23 -16.14
C ALA A 355 25.37 -13.19 -15.47
N LYS A 356 25.53 -12.01 -16.05
CA LYS A 356 26.49 -11.01 -15.54
C LYS A 356 25.88 -10.06 -14.51
N ARG A 357 24.59 -9.73 -14.63
CA ARG A 357 23.99 -8.61 -13.88
C ARG A 357 23.02 -9.04 -12.79
N PHE A 358 22.37 -10.19 -12.93
CA PHE A 358 21.31 -10.59 -12.00
C PHE A 358 21.79 -11.47 -10.84
N LYS A 359 23.11 -11.61 -10.64
CA LYS A 359 23.70 -12.52 -9.65
C LYS A 359 23.13 -12.36 -8.23
N LEU A 360 22.77 -11.14 -7.82
CA LEU A 360 22.21 -10.85 -6.48
C LEU A 360 20.69 -10.62 -6.48
N VAL A 361 20.01 -10.88 -7.60
CA VAL A 361 18.57 -10.64 -7.75
C VAL A 361 17.79 -11.66 -6.91
N ARG A 362 16.88 -11.13 -6.09
CA ARG A 362 15.90 -11.83 -5.28
C ARG A 362 14.52 -11.84 -5.94
N ILE A 363 14.18 -10.80 -6.71
CA ILE A 363 12.89 -10.68 -7.39
C ILE A 363 13.11 -10.45 -8.88
N LEU A 364 12.59 -11.36 -9.69
CA LEU A 364 12.44 -11.17 -11.13
C LEU A 364 10.95 -11.28 -11.46
N ASP A 365 10.31 -10.14 -11.70
CA ASP A 365 8.90 -10.05 -12.01
C ASP A 365 8.70 -9.58 -13.45
N LEU A 366 8.27 -10.50 -14.29
CA LEU A 366 8.02 -10.34 -15.72
C LEU A 366 6.52 -10.51 -16.05
N GLU A 367 5.65 -10.25 -15.07
CA GLU A 367 4.20 -10.37 -15.25
C GLU A 367 3.71 -9.53 -16.45
N ASN A 368 2.93 -10.16 -17.32
CA ASN A 368 2.38 -9.62 -18.58
C ASN A 368 3.43 -9.14 -19.61
N ALA A 369 4.72 -9.39 -19.38
CA ALA A 369 5.75 -9.08 -20.37
C ALA A 369 5.66 -10.06 -21.56
N ASN A 370 5.95 -9.59 -22.77
CA ASN A 370 5.98 -10.44 -23.97
C ASN A 370 7.27 -11.28 -24.02
N VAL A 371 7.40 -12.23 -23.09
CA VAL A 371 8.54 -13.14 -22.96
C VAL A 371 8.20 -14.49 -23.58
N LEU A 372 8.88 -14.84 -24.68
CA LEU A 372 8.65 -16.10 -25.41
C LEU A 372 9.50 -17.25 -24.87
N LYS A 373 10.69 -16.96 -24.34
CA LYS A 373 11.66 -17.95 -23.84
C LYS A 373 12.48 -17.38 -22.69
N LEU A 374 12.78 -18.24 -21.71
CA LEU A 374 13.69 -17.94 -20.61
C LEU A 374 15.09 -18.53 -20.89
N PRO A 375 16.17 -17.74 -20.72
CA PRO A 375 17.53 -18.24 -20.86
C PRO A 375 17.90 -19.22 -19.75
N LYS A 376 18.76 -20.21 -20.05
CA LYS A 376 19.20 -21.23 -19.08
C LYS A 376 19.96 -20.62 -17.89
N GLU A 377 20.55 -19.44 -18.08
CA GLU A 377 21.30 -18.67 -17.09
C GLU A 377 20.44 -18.26 -15.89
N ILE A 378 19.10 -18.26 -15.99
CA ILE A 378 18.22 -18.00 -14.85
C ILE A 378 18.45 -19.00 -13.72
N GLY A 379 18.80 -20.25 -14.04
CA GLY A 379 19.15 -21.25 -13.01
C GLY A 379 20.42 -20.91 -12.22
N GLY A 380 21.20 -19.90 -12.65
CA GLY A 380 22.36 -19.37 -11.91
C GLY A 380 22.03 -18.25 -10.93
N LEU A 381 20.77 -17.81 -10.82
CA LEU A 381 20.34 -16.74 -9.92
C LEU A 381 20.11 -17.28 -8.49
N LEU A 382 21.18 -17.69 -7.81
CA LEU A 382 21.11 -18.44 -6.55
C LEU A 382 20.40 -17.70 -5.39
N HIS A 383 20.26 -16.38 -5.49
CA HIS A 383 19.56 -15.56 -4.50
C HIS A 383 18.08 -15.31 -4.82
N LEU A 384 17.58 -15.83 -5.95
CA LEU A 384 16.22 -15.61 -6.41
C LEU A 384 15.22 -16.24 -5.42
N ARG A 385 14.24 -15.43 -4.99
CA ARG A 385 13.16 -15.81 -4.06
C ARG A 385 11.78 -15.68 -4.71
N TYR A 386 11.64 -14.78 -5.69
CA TYR A 386 10.39 -14.60 -6.43
C TYR A 386 10.67 -14.60 -7.93
N LEU A 387 9.97 -15.48 -8.65
CA LEU A 387 9.95 -15.52 -10.11
C LEU A 387 8.49 -15.38 -10.59
N GLY A 388 8.14 -14.18 -11.06
CA GLY A 388 6.83 -13.87 -11.62
C GLY A 388 6.87 -13.94 -13.15
N LEU A 389 6.08 -14.81 -13.73
CA LEU A 389 5.99 -15.08 -15.17
C LEU A 389 4.54 -15.07 -15.66
N ARG A 390 3.62 -14.62 -14.81
CA ARG A 390 2.20 -14.64 -15.08
C ARG A 390 1.86 -13.86 -16.35
N GLY A 391 0.98 -14.37 -17.20
CA GLY A 391 0.56 -13.64 -18.41
C GLY A 391 1.64 -13.54 -19.50
N THR A 392 2.76 -14.28 -19.37
CA THR A 392 3.78 -14.36 -20.43
C THR A 392 3.41 -15.44 -21.46
N GLN A 393 4.02 -15.38 -22.64
CA GLN A 393 3.80 -16.36 -23.72
C GLN A 393 4.74 -17.59 -23.63
N LEU A 394 5.24 -17.90 -22.43
CA LEU A 394 6.16 -19.00 -22.22
C LEU A 394 5.49 -20.34 -22.47
N LYS A 395 6.15 -21.19 -23.27
CA LYS A 395 5.73 -22.58 -23.53
C LYS A 395 6.48 -23.60 -22.66
N LYS A 396 7.65 -23.24 -22.15
CA LYS A 396 8.51 -24.13 -21.35
C LYS A 396 9.39 -23.36 -20.38
N LEU A 397 9.65 -24.00 -19.24
CA LEU A 397 10.66 -23.55 -18.27
C LEU A 397 12.00 -24.25 -18.52
N PRO A 398 13.15 -23.55 -18.36
CA PRO A 398 14.46 -24.18 -18.52
C PRO A 398 14.74 -25.15 -17.37
N ARG A 399 15.30 -26.33 -17.69
CA ARG A 399 15.63 -27.37 -16.69
C ARG A 399 16.54 -26.87 -15.56
N THR A 400 17.34 -25.84 -15.83
CA THR A 400 18.26 -25.23 -14.87
C THR A 400 17.56 -24.58 -13.67
N LEU A 401 16.24 -24.31 -13.74
CA LEU A 401 15.48 -23.77 -12.59
C LEU A 401 15.53 -24.67 -11.35
N GLN A 402 15.75 -25.99 -11.51
CA GLN A 402 15.91 -26.91 -10.37
C GLN A 402 17.06 -26.50 -9.42
N ARG A 403 17.99 -25.66 -9.85
CA ARG A 403 19.11 -25.15 -9.04
C ARG A 403 18.70 -24.00 -8.10
N LEU A 404 17.48 -23.48 -8.20
CA LEU A 404 17.00 -22.34 -7.42
C LEU A 404 16.44 -22.76 -6.06
N TYR A 405 17.28 -23.35 -5.21
CA TYR A 405 16.87 -23.89 -3.91
C TYR A 405 16.32 -22.84 -2.92
N HIS A 406 16.59 -21.55 -3.13
CA HIS A 406 16.05 -20.43 -2.33
C HIS A 406 14.72 -19.85 -2.87
N LEU A 407 14.22 -20.35 -3.99
CA LEU A 407 12.99 -19.83 -4.59
C LEU A 407 11.81 -20.06 -3.64
N GLN A 408 11.05 -19.01 -3.33
CA GLN A 408 9.90 -19.04 -2.43
C GLN A 408 8.58 -18.91 -3.18
N THR A 409 8.57 -18.21 -4.32
CA THR A 409 7.39 -18.05 -5.18
C THR A 409 7.75 -18.29 -6.63
N LEU A 410 6.99 -19.17 -7.28
CA LEU A 410 6.94 -19.34 -8.72
C LEU A 410 5.50 -19.12 -9.19
N ASP A 411 5.29 -18.06 -9.98
CA ASP A 411 3.99 -17.75 -10.57
C ASP A 411 4.07 -17.86 -12.09
N ILE A 412 3.47 -18.92 -12.63
CA ILE A 412 3.38 -19.22 -14.07
C ILE A 412 1.93 -19.26 -14.55
N ARG A 413 1.01 -18.60 -13.83
CA ARG A 413 -0.39 -18.52 -14.23
C ARG A 413 -0.56 -17.84 -15.58
N LYS A 414 -1.59 -18.21 -16.35
CA LYS A 414 -1.87 -17.56 -17.65
C LYS A 414 -0.66 -17.54 -18.59
N THR A 415 0.10 -18.62 -18.62
CA THR A 415 1.15 -18.88 -19.60
C THR A 415 0.71 -20.00 -20.55
N TRP A 416 1.59 -20.46 -21.43
CA TRP A 416 1.34 -21.61 -22.30
C TRP A 416 2.13 -22.85 -21.86
N ILE A 417 2.53 -22.90 -20.59
CA ILE A 417 3.24 -24.04 -20.00
C ILE A 417 2.24 -25.15 -19.68
N SER A 418 2.46 -26.32 -20.26
CA SER A 418 1.66 -27.53 -19.99
C SER A 418 2.37 -28.57 -19.13
N ILE A 419 3.70 -28.45 -18.95
CA ILE A 419 4.51 -29.41 -18.21
C ILE A 419 5.72 -28.72 -17.54
N ILE A 420 6.07 -29.17 -16.33
CA ILE A 420 7.32 -28.80 -15.67
C ILE A 420 8.32 -29.94 -15.88
N ALA A 421 9.28 -29.74 -16.78
CA ALA A 421 10.24 -30.76 -17.21
C ALA A 421 11.50 -30.86 -16.34
N PHE A 422 11.42 -30.48 -15.06
CA PHE A 422 12.51 -30.56 -14.07
C PHE A 422 11.99 -31.02 -12.71
N GLN A 423 12.89 -31.45 -11.85
CA GLN A 423 12.55 -31.97 -10.53
C GLN A 423 12.10 -30.86 -9.58
N ILE A 424 10.78 -30.70 -9.38
CA ILE A 424 10.22 -29.63 -8.54
C ILE A 424 10.70 -29.74 -7.08
N LYS A 425 10.92 -30.97 -6.60
CA LYS A 425 11.49 -31.29 -5.28
C LYS A 425 12.79 -30.56 -4.95
N CYS A 426 13.55 -30.11 -5.95
CA CYS A 426 14.78 -29.37 -5.72
C CYS A 426 14.53 -27.95 -5.18
N LEU A 427 13.32 -27.40 -5.36
CA LEU A 427 12.92 -26.08 -4.88
C LEU A 427 12.48 -26.13 -3.40
N ARG A 428 13.39 -26.58 -2.51
CA ARG A 428 13.07 -26.92 -1.10
C ARG A 428 12.43 -25.79 -0.28
N ASN A 429 12.68 -24.53 -0.63
CA ASN A 429 12.11 -23.37 0.07
C ASN A 429 10.84 -22.81 -0.59
N LEU A 430 10.28 -23.51 -1.58
CA LEU A 430 9.11 -23.05 -2.33
C LEU A 430 7.89 -23.05 -1.43
N ARG A 431 7.24 -21.88 -1.34
CA ARG A 431 6.02 -21.66 -0.55
C ARG A 431 4.79 -21.47 -1.41
N ASN A 432 4.99 -20.90 -2.61
CA ASN A 432 3.91 -20.54 -3.50
C ASN A 432 4.22 -21.05 -4.91
N LEU A 433 3.44 -22.03 -5.35
CA LEU A 433 3.45 -22.55 -6.70
C LEU A 433 2.09 -22.28 -7.35
N GLU A 434 2.02 -21.21 -8.15
CA GLU A 434 0.79 -20.82 -8.84
C GLU A 434 0.89 -21.11 -10.34
N MET A 435 0.05 -22.04 -10.82
CA MET A 435 0.16 -22.60 -12.17
C MET A 435 -1.15 -22.69 -12.94
N LYS A 436 -2.22 -22.07 -12.44
CA LYS A 436 -3.52 -22.07 -13.12
C LYS A 436 -3.41 -21.46 -14.53
N GLN A 437 -3.81 -22.23 -15.55
CA GLN A 437 -3.88 -21.77 -16.95
C GLN A 437 -5.32 -21.55 -17.39
N ASP A 438 -5.49 -20.96 -18.58
CA ASP A 438 -6.79 -20.80 -19.20
C ASP A 438 -7.10 -22.08 -20.00
N GLY A 439 -7.96 -22.94 -19.44
CA GLY A 439 -8.52 -24.12 -20.13
C GLY A 439 -7.64 -25.37 -20.22
N LYS A 440 -6.47 -25.42 -19.58
CA LYS A 440 -5.62 -26.63 -19.49
C LYS A 440 -4.94 -26.74 -18.12
N SER A 441 -4.98 -27.92 -17.53
CA SER A 441 -4.25 -28.23 -16.31
C SER A 441 -2.78 -28.59 -16.62
N ILE A 442 -1.85 -28.30 -15.69
CA ILE A 442 -0.48 -28.82 -15.82
C ILE A 442 -0.48 -30.28 -15.39
N LYS A 443 0.02 -31.15 -16.27
CA LYS A 443 0.10 -32.59 -16.03
C LYS A 443 0.87 -32.91 -14.75
N ALA A 444 0.46 -34.01 -14.10
CA ALA A 444 0.95 -34.48 -12.80
C ALA A 444 2.45 -34.21 -12.55
N LEU A 445 2.74 -33.65 -11.38
CA LEU A 445 4.08 -33.38 -10.87
C LEU A 445 4.45 -34.42 -9.83
N THR A 446 5.71 -34.84 -9.80
CA THR A 446 6.23 -35.77 -8.80
C THR A 446 7.23 -35.10 -7.86
N GLY A 447 7.30 -35.59 -6.62
CA GLY A 447 8.17 -35.05 -5.57
C GLY A 447 7.63 -33.79 -4.90
N LEU A 448 6.31 -33.55 -4.95
CA LEU A 448 5.64 -32.50 -4.18
C LEU A 448 5.78 -32.75 -2.67
N SER A 449 5.78 -34.02 -2.24
CA SER A 449 5.91 -34.40 -0.82
C SER A 449 7.19 -33.90 -0.14
N GLN A 450 8.20 -33.52 -0.94
CA GLN A 450 9.48 -33.00 -0.46
C GLN A 450 9.48 -31.48 -0.31
N LEU A 451 8.37 -30.81 -0.65
CA LEU A 451 8.19 -29.36 -0.53
C LEU A 451 7.51 -29.00 0.79
N GLY A 452 8.16 -29.32 1.92
CA GLY A 452 7.59 -29.14 3.26
C GLY A 452 7.23 -27.69 3.65
N GLU A 453 7.68 -26.69 2.89
CA GLU A 453 7.32 -25.27 3.09
C GLU A 453 6.16 -24.79 2.21
N LEU A 454 5.57 -25.66 1.38
CA LEU A 454 4.55 -25.26 0.41
C LEU A 454 3.24 -24.87 1.10
N GLN A 455 2.77 -23.66 0.81
CA GLN A 455 1.55 -23.07 1.38
C GLN A 455 0.46 -22.85 0.32
N VAL A 456 0.85 -22.62 -0.94
CA VAL A 456 -0.09 -22.41 -2.04
C VAL A 456 0.29 -23.29 -3.22
N LEU A 457 -0.65 -24.10 -3.68
CA LEU A 457 -0.55 -24.93 -4.88
C LEU A 457 -1.82 -24.75 -5.72
N THR A 458 -1.69 -24.36 -6.98
CA THR A 458 -2.85 -24.17 -7.88
C THR A 458 -2.55 -24.56 -9.31
N GLY A 459 -3.56 -25.06 -10.04
CA GLY A 459 -3.48 -25.34 -11.48
C GLY A 459 -2.79 -26.67 -11.82
N LEU A 460 -2.86 -27.62 -10.89
CA LEU A 460 -2.30 -28.96 -11.05
C LEU A 460 -3.43 -29.91 -11.47
N GLN A 461 -3.13 -30.81 -12.41
CA GLN A 461 -4.02 -31.91 -12.75
C GLN A 461 -4.00 -32.97 -11.65
N ALA A 462 -5.17 -33.43 -11.21
CA ALA A 462 -5.28 -34.50 -10.24
C ALA A 462 -4.75 -35.83 -10.80
N SER A 463 -4.13 -36.63 -9.92
CA SER A 463 -3.90 -38.05 -10.12
C SER A 463 -3.75 -38.73 -8.76
N ALA A 464 -4.01 -40.02 -8.67
CA ALA A 464 -3.86 -40.78 -7.41
C ALA A 464 -2.49 -40.57 -6.74
N THR A 465 -1.40 -40.53 -7.52
CA THR A 465 -0.05 -40.24 -7.02
C THR A 465 0.06 -38.82 -6.47
N VAL A 466 -0.47 -37.83 -7.18
CA VAL A 466 -0.44 -36.42 -6.77
C VAL A 466 -1.23 -36.20 -5.48
N VAL A 467 -2.40 -36.83 -5.35
CA VAL A 467 -3.25 -36.74 -4.14
C VAL A 467 -2.48 -37.26 -2.92
N HIS A 468 -1.84 -38.43 -3.05
CA HIS A 468 -1.00 -38.98 -1.97
C HIS A 468 0.18 -38.07 -1.63
N GLU A 469 0.85 -37.47 -2.62
CA GLU A 469 1.94 -36.53 -2.34
C GLU A 469 1.45 -35.24 -1.64
N ILE A 470 0.27 -34.74 -2.00
CA ILE A 470 -0.33 -33.55 -1.39
C ILE A 470 -0.67 -33.79 0.08
N ALA A 471 -1.10 -34.99 0.47
CA ALA A 471 -1.42 -35.33 1.86
C ALA A 471 -0.25 -35.09 2.84
N SER A 472 0.99 -35.19 2.36
CA SER A 472 2.19 -34.91 3.16
C SER A 472 2.47 -33.41 3.39
N LEU A 473 1.76 -32.50 2.70
CA LEU A 473 1.99 -31.06 2.74
C LEU A 473 1.22 -30.37 3.87
N THR A 474 1.69 -30.55 5.10
CA THR A 474 1.03 -30.06 6.32
C THR A 474 0.90 -28.53 6.44
N LYS A 475 1.69 -27.76 5.67
CA LYS A 475 1.64 -26.28 5.66
C LYS A 475 0.75 -25.70 4.58
N LEU A 476 0.07 -26.53 3.78
CA LEU A 476 -0.74 -26.08 2.66
C LEU A 476 -1.99 -25.33 3.16
N GLN A 477 -2.17 -24.10 2.67
CA GLN A 477 -3.28 -23.21 3.05
C GLN A 477 -4.22 -22.92 1.88
N LYS A 478 -3.75 -23.10 0.65
CA LYS A 478 -4.57 -22.97 -0.55
C LYS A 478 -4.18 -24.05 -1.55
N LEU A 479 -5.17 -24.86 -1.88
CA LEU A 479 -5.11 -25.86 -2.93
C LEU A 479 -6.15 -25.54 -4.00
N ALA A 480 -5.79 -25.71 -5.26
CA ALA A 480 -6.72 -25.75 -6.38
C ALA A 480 -6.22 -26.76 -7.41
N VAL A 481 -6.91 -27.89 -7.49
CA VAL A 481 -6.64 -29.00 -8.41
C VAL A 481 -7.72 -29.01 -9.49
N GLU A 482 -7.35 -29.41 -10.69
CA GLU A 482 -8.24 -29.55 -11.85
C GLU A 482 -8.34 -31.04 -12.24
N ASP A 483 -9.44 -31.44 -12.88
CA ASP A 483 -9.70 -32.83 -13.33
C ASP A 483 -9.71 -33.90 -12.21
N LEU A 484 -10.22 -33.54 -11.02
CA LEU A 484 -10.33 -34.44 -9.86
C LEU A 484 -11.54 -35.38 -10.01
N ASN A 485 -11.31 -36.70 -10.00
CA ASN A 485 -12.38 -37.71 -9.95
C ASN A 485 -12.90 -37.89 -8.51
N ASN A 486 -14.04 -38.58 -8.35
CA ASN A 486 -14.70 -38.74 -7.05
C ASN A 486 -13.84 -39.51 -6.03
N GLU A 487 -13.16 -40.58 -6.44
CA GLU A 487 -12.31 -41.39 -5.54
C GLU A 487 -11.10 -40.60 -5.02
N ASP A 488 -10.45 -39.85 -5.90
CA ASP A 488 -9.32 -38.98 -5.58
C ASP A 488 -9.77 -37.78 -4.72
N ALA A 489 -11.02 -37.32 -4.88
CA ALA A 489 -11.60 -36.28 -4.05
C ALA A 489 -11.82 -36.74 -2.60
N GLU A 490 -12.37 -37.94 -2.40
CA GLU A 490 -12.56 -38.52 -1.07
C GLU A 490 -11.24 -38.64 -0.31
N LYS A 491 -10.19 -39.16 -0.97
CA LYS A 491 -8.84 -39.28 -0.39
C LYS A 491 -8.18 -37.94 -0.06
N LEU A 492 -8.54 -36.88 -0.77
CA LEU A 492 -8.00 -35.54 -0.55
C LEU A 492 -8.74 -34.80 0.58
N CYS A 493 -9.98 -35.20 0.88
CA CYS A 493 -10.82 -34.62 1.92
C CYS A 493 -10.77 -35.37 3.26
N SER A 494 -10.33 -36.63 3.28
CA SER A 494 -9.98 -37.40 4.48
C SER A 494 -8.66 -36.96 5.07
#